data_AF-A0AAX4FTI5-F1
#
_entry.id   AF-A0AAX4FTI5-F1
#
_cell.length_a   1.000
_cell.length_b   1.000
_cell.length_c   1.000
_cell.angle_alpha   90.00
_cell.angle_beta   90.00
_cell.angle_gamma   90.00
#
_symmetry.space_group_name_H-M   'P 1'
#
loop_
_entity.id
_entity.type
_entity.pdbx_description
1 polymer ?
#
loop_
_entity_poly.entity_id
_entity_poly.type
_entity_poly.pdbx_seq_one_letter_code
_entity_poly.pdbx_strand_id
1 'polypeptide(L)' 'MQPLPGVLDHRAFSRVRVDLGRGDVCDAGKVVYRSAADRVSICAGCYARLVREWNGREGRRLHALR' A
#
# COMPACT_ATOMS: atom_id res chain seq x y z
N MET A 1 -10.53 -7.92 4.72
CA MET A 1 -10.40 -8.00 3.25
C MET A 1 -9.02 -7.47 2.87
N GLN A 2 -8.31 -8.12 1.95
CA GLN A 2 -6.98 -7.67 1.53
C GLN A 2 -7.10 -6.88 0.22
N PRO A 3 -6.43 -5.73 0.05
CA PRO A 3 -6.36 -5.06 -1.24
C PRO A 3 -5.75 -6.04 -2.25
N LEU A 4 -6.35 -6.13 -3.44
CA LEU A 4 -5.88 -7.07 -4.45
C LEU A 4 -4.42 -6.72 -4.80
N PRO A 5 -3.49 -7.66 -4.61
CA PRO A 5 -2.09 -7.37 -4.80
C PRO A 5 -1.85 -7.13 -6.30
N GLY A 6 -1.25 -5.98 -6.64
CA GLY A 6 -1.05 -5.50 -8.01
C GLY A 6 -2.05 -4.45 -8.50
N VAL A 7 -3.13 -4.18 -7.76
CA VAL A 7 -4.09 -3.11 -8.10
C VAL A 7 -3.61 -1.76 -7.58
N LEU A 8 -3.01 -1.74 -6.38
CA LEU A 8 -2.50 -0.52 -5.76
C LEU A 8 -1.02 -0.31 -6.08
N ASP A 9 -0.66 0.88 -6.54
CA ASP A 9 0.74 1.29 -6.69
C ASP A 9 1.21 2.00 -5.41
N HIS A 10 2.20 1.44 -4.72
CA HIS A 10 2.76 2.04 -3.50
C HIS A 10 3.33 3.45 -3.72
N ARG A 11 3.68 3.80 -4.97
CA ARG A 11 4.19 5.13 -5.35
C ARG A 11 3.09 6.18 -5.44
N ALA A 12 1.81 5.77 -5.54
CA ALA A 12 0.66 6.68 -5.55
C ALA A 12 0.29 7.18 -4.14
N PHE A 13 0.90 6.61 -3.09
CA PHE A 13 0.62 6.98 -1.71
C PHE A 13 1.50 8.12 -1.23
N SER A 14 0.88 9.08 -0.56
CA SER A 14 1.55 10.15 0.18
C SER A 14 1.24 10.07 1.67
N ARG A 15 2.18 10.53 2.52
CA ARG A 15 2.00 10.53 3.97
C ARG A 15 1.02 11.62 4.39
N VAL A 16 0.01 11.28 5.18
CA VAL A 16 -0.94 12.25 5.73
C VAL A 16 -0.40 12.85 7.03
N ARG A 17 -0.71 14.12 7.26
CA ARG A 17 -0.30 14.85 8.48
C ARG A 17 -1.42 15.02 9.50
N VAL A 18 -2.65 14.76 9.09
CA VAL A 18 -3.85 14.86 9.93
C VAL A 18 -4.33 13.48 10.35
N ASP A 19 -5.06 13.40 11.46
CA ASP A 19 -5.70 12.16 11.88
C ASP A 19 -6.93 11.90 10.99
N LEU A 20 -6.93 10.76 10.30
CA LEU A 20 -8.03 10.31 9.45
C LEU A 20 -8.71 9.05 10.01
N GLY A 21 -8.48 8.72 11.28
CA GLY A 21 -9.00 7.49 11.88
C GLY A 21 -8.28 6.22 11.42
N ARG A 22 -9.06 5.16 11.18
CA ARG A 22 -8.59 3.81 10.86
C ARG A 22 -8.47 3.58 9.36
N GLY A 23 -7.53 2.72 8.95
CA GLY A 23 -7.27 2.46 7.53
C GLY A 23 -8.27 1.50 6.89
N ASP A 24 -8.61 1.76 5.63
CA ASP A 24 -9.64 1.06 4.84
C ASP A 24 -9.39 -0.45 4.68
N VAL A 25 -8.14 -0.89 4.83
CA VAL A 25 -7.73 -2.28 4.58
C VAL A 25 -7.84 -3.16 5.82
N CYS A 26 -7.31 -2.69 6.95
CA CYS A 26 -7.21 -3.50 8.16
C CYS A 26 -8.20 -3.10 9.24
N ASP A 27 -8.84 -1.94 9.12
CA ASP A 27 -9.75 -1.34 10.10
C ASP A 27 -9.22 -1.35 11.55
N ALA A 28 -7.89 -1.36 11.72
CA ALA A 28 -7.25 -1.50 13.01
C ALA A 28 -6.16 -0.43 13.21
N GLY A 29 -5.27 -0.28 12.23
CA GLY A 29 -4.18 0.69 12.31
C GLY A 29 -4.63 2.11 11.92
N LYS A 30 -4.07 3.10 12.61
CA LYS A 30 -4.22 4.53 12.25
C LYS A 30 -3.73 4.79 10.83
N VAL A 31 -4.46 5.60 10.09
CA VAL A 31 -4.05 6.04 8.74
C VAL A 31 -2.76 6.84 8.81
N VAL A 32 -1.80 6.46 7.96
CA VAL A 32 -0.52 7.17 7.77
C VAL A 32 -0.31 7.54 6.31
N TYR A 33 -0.87 6.78 5.38
CA TYR A 33 -0.72 6.98 3.95
C TYR A 33 -2.07 7.08 3.25
N ARG A 34 -2.17 7.93 2.22
CA ARG A 34 -3.35 8.07 1.37
C ARG A 34 -2.95 8.11 -0.10
N SER A 35 -3.67 7.35 -0.93
CA SER A 35 -3.69 7.49 -2.38
C SER A 35 -4.93 8.28 -2.77
N ALA A 36 -4.73 9.43 -3.41
CA ALA A 36 -5.84 10.19 -3.97
C ALA A 36 -6.41 9.52 -5.23
N ALA A 37 -5.53 8.90 -6.02
CA ALA A 37 -5.90 8.19 -7.25
C ALA A 37 -6.83 7.01 -6.96
N ASP A 38 -6.51 6.21 -5.94
CA ASP A 38 -7.25 5.00 -5.58
C ASP A 38 -8.32 5.25 -4.51
N ARG A 39 -8.42 6.50 -4.00
CA ARG A 39 -9.31 6.90 -2.90
C ARG A 39 -9.19 6.00 -1.66
N VAL A 40 -7.99 5.51 -1.38
CA VAL A 40 -7.69 4.59 -0.26
C VAL A 40 -6.71 5.21 0.71
N SER A 41 -6.93 4.94 1.99
CA SER A 41 -6.16 5.38 3.14
C SER A 41 -5.74 4.18 3.97
N ILE A 42 -4.45 4.03 4.24
CA ILE A 42 -3.90 2.83 4.89
C ILE A 42 -2.95 3.18 6.02
N CYS A 43 -2.80 2.24 6.95
CA CYS A 43 -1.82 2.34 8.03
C CYS A 43 -0.41 1.99 7.54
N ALA A 44 0.60 2.28 8.36
CA ALA A 44 2.00 1.98 8.05
C ALA A 44 2.26 0.47 7.82
N GLY A 45 1.58 -0.40 8.56
CA GLY A 45 1.71 -1.86 8.40
C GLY A 45 1.19 -2.35 7.05
N CYS A 46 0.03 -1.85 6.61
CA CYS A 46 -0.54 -2.14 5.29
C CYS A 46 0.37 -1.61 4.17
N TYR A 47 0.94 -0.40 4.33
CA TYR A 47 1.89 0.16 3.37
C TYR A 47 3.16 -0.71 3.25
N ALA A 48 3.75 -1.11 4.38
CA ALA A 48 4.94 -1.97 4.38
C ALA A 48 4.67 -3.32 3.70
N ARG A 49 3.47 -3.89 3.87
CA ARG A 49 3.08 -5.11 3.15
C ARG A 49 3.00 -4.88 1.64
N LEU A 50 2.38 -3.78 1.21
CA LEU A 50 2.24 -3.41 -0.20
C LEU A 50 3.61 -3.31 -0.88
N VAL A 51 4.58 -2.64 -0.25
CA VAL A 51 5.95 -2.52 -0.76
C VAL A 51 6.65 -3.89 -0.84
N ARG A 52 6.53 -4.73 0.19
CA ARG A 52 7.11 -6.08 0.18
C ARG A 52 6.58 -6.95 -0.96
N GLU A 53 5.27 -6.95 -1.17
CA GLU A 53 4.64 -7.73 -2.24
C GLU A 53 5.03 -7.21 -3.63
N TRP A 54 5.13 -5.88 -3.79
CA TRP A 54 5.60 -5.26 -5.02
C TRP A 54 7.06 -5.64 -5.32
N ASN A 55 7.97 -5.48 -4.34
CA ASN A 55 9.37 -5.88 -4.47
C ASN A 55 9.52 -7.37 -4.79
N GLY A 56 8.69 -8.23 -4.18
CA GLY A 56 8.68 -9.65 -4.47
C GLY A 56 8.27 -9.98 -5.92
N ARG A 57 7.38 -9.17 -6.53
CA ARG A 57 7.01 -9.31 -7.95
C ARG A 57 8.07 -8.73 -8.88
N GLU A 58 8.55 -7.53 -8.59
CA GLU A 58 9.56 -6.86 -9.40
C GLU A 58 10.87 -7.66 -9.42
N GLY A 59 11.28 -8.21 -8.26
CA GLY A 59 12.40 -9.15 -8.18
C GLY A 59 12.20 -10.33 -9.12
N ARG A 60 11.01 -10.97 -9.12
CA ARG A 60 10.70 -12.07 -10.07
C ARG A 60 10.71 -11.62 -11.53
N ARG A 61 10.23 -10.41 -11.84
CA ARG A 61 10.26 -9.86 -13.20
C ARG A 61 11.69 -9.68 -13.69
N LEU A 62 12.57 -9.11 -12.87
CA LEU A 62 13.99 -8.94 -13.20
C LEU A 62 14.70 -10.28 -13.39
N HIS A 63 14.36 -11.30 -12.60
CA HIS A 63 14.89 -12.66 -12.79
C HIS A 63 14.42 -13.33 -14.09
N ALA A 64 13.21 -13.03 -14.57
CA ALA A 64 12.68 -13.58 -15.82
C ALA A 64 13.24 -12.92 -17.09
N LEU A 65 13.92 -11.78 -16.95
CA LEU A 65 14.55 -11.04 -18.06
C LEU A 65 16.05 -11.34 -18.19
N ARG A 66 16.57 -12.28 -17.41
CA ARG A 66 17.98 -12.62 -17.29
C ARG A 66 18.24 -14.02 -17.83
#